data_AF-A0A382I6W1-F1
#
_entry.id   AF-A0A382I6W1-F1
#
_cell.length_a   1.000
_cell.length_b   1.000
_cell.length_c   1.000
_cell.angle_alpha   90.00
_cell.angle_beta   90.00
_cell.angle_gamma   90.00
#
_symmetry.space_group_name_H-M   'P 1'
#
loop_
_entity.id
_entity.type
_entity.pdbx_description
1 polymer ?
#
loop_
_entity_poly.entity_id
_entity_poly.type
_entity_poly.pdbx_seq_one_letter_code
_entity_poly.pdbx_strand_id
1 'polypeptide(L)'
;MNQKQLSGSVLMLLLVAVIGCQPAPEPEPDPMPMAERLMPRFEVDPSWPMLPNDWVLGSVASVDVDSRDHVWIYHRPRSVDEAEQANSAPAVLEFDAEGDFVQAWGGPGDGYDWPSNEHGIEVDDQGHVWLGGNGGDPNSDDMVLKFTRAGEFVMQIGGRGTSGGNTDTDNLRRPAEAAIYRATNEVFLADGYGNRRVIVFDADSGEYKRMWGAF
;
A
#
# COMPACT_ATOMS: atom_id res chain seq x y z
N MET A 1 70.45 -47.39 -48.87
CA MET A 1 70.98 -48.76 -48.97
C MET A 1 70.88 -49.41 -47.59
N ASN A 2 70.11 -50.50 -47.52
CA ASN A 2 70.10 -51.61 -46.54
C ASN A 2 69.93 -51.40 -45.03
N GLN A 3 68.84 -52.03 -44.57
CA GLN A 3 68.50 -52.53 -43.23
C GLN A 3 69.58 -53.34 -42.50
N LYS A 4 69.41 -53.44 -41.16
CA LYS A 4 69.36 -54.63 -40.26
C LYS A 4 70.06 -54.30 -38.92
N GLN A 5 69.64 -54.67 -37.70
CA GLN A 5 68.63 -55.59 -37.14
C GLN A 5 68.16 -55.12 -35.73
N LEU A 6 67.12 -55.83 -35.25
CA LEU A 6 66.38 -55.80 -33.99
C LEU A 6 67.20 -55.89 -32.69
N SER A 7 66.67 -55.29 -31.62
CA SER A 7 66.61 -55.89 -30.27
C SER A 7 65.30 -55.51 -29.59
N GLY A 8 64.60 -56.49 -29.04
CA GLY A 8 63.27 -56.35 -28.45
C GLY A 8 63.27 -55.89 -26.99
N SER A 9 62.10 -55.46 -26.54
CA SER A 9 61.66 -55.53 -25.15
C SER A 9 60.14 -55.46 -25.13
N VAL A 10 59.53 -56.55 -24.65
CA VAL A 10 58.08 -56.69 -24.45
C VAL A 10 57.72 -55.94 -23.17
N LEU A 11 56.87 -54.91 -23.30
CA LEU A 11 56.31 -54.18 -22.17
C LEU A 11 55.07 -54.94 -21.65
N MET A 12 55.17 -55.49 -20.45
CA MET A 12 54.08 -56.18 -19.78
C MET A 12 53.15 -55.13 -19.16
N LEU A 13 51.96 -54.93 -19.76
CA LEU A 13 50.90 -54.09 -19.18
C LEU A 13 50.28 -54.84 -17.99
N LEU A 14 50.46 -54.31 -16.77
CA LEU A 14 49.65 -54.67 -15.62
C LEU A 14 48.30 -53.94 -15.72
N LEU A 15 47.22 -54.69 -15.92
CA LEU A 15 45.86 -54.21 -15.81
C LEU A 15 45.48 -54.14 -14.32
N VAL A 16 45.36 -52.94 -13.75
CA VAL A 16 44.78 -52.75 -12.41
C VAL A 16 43.27 -52.67 -12.57
N ALA A 17 42.55 -53.70 -12.13
CA ALA A 17 41.09 -53.67 -12.05
C ALA A 17 40.67 -52.81 -10.84
N VAL A 18 40.19 -51.60 -11.11
CA VAL A 18 39.53 -50.77 -10.10
C VAL A 18 38.10 -51.27 -9.93
N ILE A 19 37.84 -52.04 -8.87
CA ILE A 19 36.48 -52.40 -8.47
C ILE A 19 35.88 -51.16 -7.80
N GLY A 20 35.11 -50.38 -8.56
CA GLY A 20 34.32 -49.28 -8.02
C GLY A 20 33.14 -49.83 -7.21
N CYS A 21 33.14 -49.64 -5.90
CA CYS A 21 31.91 -49.70 -5.10
C CYS A 21 31.04 -48.52 -5.50
N GLN A 22 30.00 -48.74 -6.30
CA GLN A 22 28.93 -47.75 -6.44
C GLN A 22 28.06 -47.80 -5.17
N PRO A 23 27.79 -46.65 -4.51
CA PRO A 23 26.77 -46.61 -3.46
C PRO A 23 25.40 -46.94 -4.07
N ALA A 24 24.57 -47.64 -3.30
CA ALA A 24 23.19 -47.93 -3.70
C ALA A 24 22.43 -46.61 -3.95
N PRO A 25 21.50 -46.57 -4.92
CA PRO A 25 20.65 -45.41 -5.12
C PRO A 25 19.87 -45.14 -3.83
N GLU A 26 19.89 -43.89 -3.36
CA GLU A 26 19.04 -43.47 -2.24
C GLU A 26 17.57 -43.64 -2.64
N PRO A 27 16.71 -44.11 -1.72
CA PRO A 27 15.28 -44.14 -1.98
C PRO A 27 14.79 -42.71 -2.25
N GLU A 28 14.02 -42.53 -3.31
CA GLU A 28 13.39 -41.22 -3.55
C GLU A 28 12.53 -40.85 -2.34
N PRO A 29 12.59 -39.58 -1.88
CA PRO A 29 11.75 -39.14 -0.78
C PRO A 29 10.29 -39.32 -1.19
N ASP A 30 9.49 -39.92 -0.29
CA ASP A 30 8.05 -39.99 -0.49
C ASP A 30 7.51 -38.60 -0.84
N PRO A 31 6.61 -38.48 -1.83
CA PRO A 31 6.00 -37.20 -2.13
C PRO A 31 5.33 -36.67 -0.87
N MET A 32 5.83 -35.54 -0.37
CA MET A 32 5.22 -34.83 0.75
C MET A 32 3.73 -34.68 0.45
N PRO A 33 2.81 -35.10 1.34
CA PRO A 33 1.40 -34.87 1.11
C PRO A 33 1.21 -33.38 0.90
N MET A 34 0.71 -33.00 -0.28
CA MET A 34 0.22 -31.65 -0.50
C MET A 34 -0.84 -31.43 0.57
N ALA A 35 -0.51 -30.68 1.62
CA ALA A 35 -1.52 -30.15 2.51
C ALA A 35 -2.49 -29.42 1.59
N GLU A 36 -3.73 -29.89 1.51
CA GLU A 36 -4.80 -29.15 0.86
C GLU A 36 -4.78 -27.77 1.52
N ARG A 37 -4.27 -26.78 0.79
CA ARG A 37 -4.22 -25.40 1.27
C ARG A 37 -5.67 -24.96 1.32
N LEU A 38 -6.32 -25.20 2.46
CA LEU A 38 -7.69 -24.80 2.71
C LEU A 38 -7.76 -23.31 2.44
N MET A 39 -8.40 -22.95 1.32
CA MET A 39 -8.61 -21.55 0.99
C MET A 39 -9.52 -20.96 2.06
N PRO A 40 -9.13 -19.86 2.72
CA PRO A 40 -10.00 -19.17 3.64
C PRO A 40 -11.34 -18.87 2.95
N ARG A 41 -12.45 -19.19 3.62
CA ARG A 41 -13.78 -18.75 3.21
C ARG A 41 -14.12 -17.53 4.05
N PHE A 42 -14.59 -16.50 3.37
CA PHE A 42 -15.02 -15.26 4.02
C PHE A 42 -16.55 -15.22 4.02
N GLU A 43 -17.11 -14.82 5.15
CA GLU A 43 -18.54 -14.57 5.31
C GLU A 43 -18.71 -13.11 5.76
N VAL A 44 -19.77 -12.46 5.31
CA VAL A 44 -20.08 -11.10 5.72
C VAL A 44 -20.58 -11.12 7.15
N ASP A 45 -19.96 -10.33 8.02
CA ASP A 45 -20.50 -10.04 9.34
C ASP A 45 -21.30 -8.73 9.28
N PRO A 46 -22.65 -8.77 9.39
CA PRO A 46 -23.48 -7.57 9.35
C PRO A 46 -23.48 -6.78 10.65
N SER A 47 -22.91 -7.32 11.74
CA SER A 47 -22.82 -6.64 13.04
C SER A 47 -21.56 -5.78 13.18
N TRP A 48 -20.67 -5.85 12.19
CA TRP A 48 -19.41 -5.13 12.14
C TRP A 48 -19.42 -4.10 10.98
N PRO A 49 -19.02 -2.83 11.19
CA PRO A 49 -18.61 -2.20 12.44
C PRO A 49 -19.80 -1.66 13.26
N MET A 50 -19.61 -1.42 14.56
CA MET A 50 -20.63 -0.90 15.47
C MET A 50 -20.58 0.64 15.54
N LEU A 51 -21.53 1.31 14.88
CA LEU A 51 -21.63 2.77 14.89
C LEU A 51 -22.36 3.29 16.15
N PRO A 52 -21.78 4.26 16.89
CA PRO A 52 -22.47 4.91 18.00
C PRO A 52 -23.40 6.04 17.50
N ASN A 53 -24.16 6.65 18.41
CA ASN A 53 -24.88 7.92 18.20
C ASN A 53 -25.91 7.92 17.05
N ASP A 54 -26.44 6.75 16.69
CA ASP A 54 -27.31 6.56 15.52
C ASP A 54 -26.70 7.11 14.22
N TRP A 55 -25.36 7.09 14.14
CA TRP A 55 -24.64 7.61 13.01
C TRP A 55 -24.88 6.79 11.75
N VAL A 56 -24.88 7.50 10.63
CA VAL A 56 -24.95 6.91 9.29
C VAL A 56 -23.70 7.26 8.49
N LEU A 57 -23.25 6.28 7.71
CA LEU A 57 -22.16 6.48 6.76
C LEU A 57 -22.73 6.83 5.39
N GLY A 58 -22.16 7.87 4.78
CA GLY A 58 -22.23 8.04 3.34
C GLY A 58 -21.42 6.98 2.59
N SER A 59 -21.16 7.23 1.30
CA SER A 59 -20.25 6.41 0.50
C SER A 59 -18.89 6.29 1.17
N VAL A 60 -18.51 5.07 1.54
CA VAL A 60 -17.17 4.72 2.03
C VAL A 60 -16.23 4.77 0.83
N ALA A 61 -15.26 5.70 0.88
CA ALA A 61 -14.36 5.96 -0.23
C ALA A 61 -13.09 5.11 -0.14
N SER A 62 -12.56 4.93 1.07
CA SER A 62 -11.42 4.08 1.34
C SER A 62 -11.42 3.59 2.79
N VAL A 63 -10.65 2.54 3.03
CA VAL A 63 -10.43 1.93 4.34
C VAL A 63 -8.94 1.59 4.47
N ASP A 64 -8.43 1.64 5.69
CA ASP A 64 -7.07 1.19 6.00
C ASP A 64 -7.00 0.47 7.35
N VAL A 65 -5.93 -0.27 7.61
CA VAL A 65 -5.70 -1.02 8.84
C VAL A 65 -4.33 -0.67 9.40
N ASP A 66 -4.30 -0.14 10.63
CA ASP A 66 -3.03 0.24 11.24
C ASP A 66 -2.36 -0.91 12.01
N SER A 67 -1.15 -0.64 12.52
CA SER A 67 -0.31 -1.61 13.25
C SER A 67 -0.92 -2.26 14.50
N ARG A 68 -2.10 -1.79 14.96
CA ARG A 68 -2.86 -2.31 16.10
C ARG A 68 -4.05 -3.17 15.67
N ASP A 69 -4.18 -3.48 14.37
CA ASP A 69 -5.36 -4.09 13.76
C ASP A 69 -6.64 -3.23 13.88
N HIS A 70 -6.47 -1.92 14.11
CA HIS A 70 -7.57 -0.98 14.08
C HIS A 70 -7.93 -0.65 12.63
N VAL A 71 -9.23 -0.66 12.33
CA VAL A 71 -9.74 -0.32 11.00
C VAL A 71 -10.16 1.14 10.96
N TRP A 72 -9.65 1.84 9.96
CA TRP A 72 -9.98 3.21 9.66
C TRP A 72 -10.90 3.28 8.47
N ILE A 73 -12.00 4.02 8.61
CA ILE A 73 -12.97 4.27 7.55
C ILE A 73 -12.88 5.73 7.15
N TYR A 74 -12.71 5.98 5.85
CA TYR A 74 -12.83 7.31 5.28
C TYR A 74 -14.03 7.34 4.33
N HIS A 75 -15.07 8.06 4.74
CA HIS A 75 -16.33 8.13 4.00
C HIS A 75 -16.64 9.57 3.59
N ARG A 76 -17.71 9.74 2.79
CA ARG A 76 -18.17 11.03 2.28
C ARG A 76 -19.43 11.49 3.01
N PRO A 77 -19.34 12.30 4.07
CA PRO A 77 -20.52 12.75 4.83
C PRO A 77 -21.59 13.42 3.98
N ARG A 78 -21.20 14.13 2.91
CA ARG A 78 -22.10 14.84 1.98
C ARG A 78 -22.88 13.93 1.02
N SER A 79 -22.59 12.64 1.03
CA SER A 79 -23.33 11.65 0.24
C SER A 79 -24.38 10.90 1.05
N VAL A 80 -24.52 11.22 2.35
CA VAL A 80 -25.66 10.78 3.15
C VAL A 80 -26.93 11.45 2.62
N ASP A 81 -28.04 10.72 2.61
CA ASP A 81 -29.32 11.24 2.18
C ASP A 81 -29.74 12.45 3.02
N GLU A 82 -30.39 13.43 2.39
CA GLU A 82 -30.76 14.70 3.04
C GLU A 82 -31.56 14.51 4.33
N ALA A 83 -32.41 13.48 4.38
CA ALA A 83 -33.23 13.14 5.55
C ALA A 83 -32.41 12.65 6.75
N GLU A 84 -31.22 12.08 6.53
CA GLU A 84 -30.34 11.51 7.56
C GLU A 84 -29.06 12.32 7.75
N GLN A 85 -28.89 13.42 7.00
CA GLN A 85 -27.68 14.24 6.99
C GLN A 85 -27.29 14.75 8.39
N ALA A 86 -28.28 14.99 9.26
CA ALA A 86 -28.06 15.39 10.66
C ALA A 86 -27.38 14.31 11.51
N ASN A 87 -27.46 13.05 11.09
CA ASN A 87 -26.84 11.90 11.74
C ASN A 87 -25.58 11.42 10.99
N SER A 88 -25.12 12.16 9.98
CA SER A 88 -23.90 11.79 9.25
C SER A 88 -22.70 11.78 10.21
N ALA A 89 -21.94 10.67 10.21
CA ALA A 89 -20.72 10.57 10.99
C ALA A 89 -19.66 11.60 10.53
N PRO A 90 -18.66 11.93 11.38
CA PRO A 90 -17.44 12.59 10.91
C PRO A 90 -16.74 11.74 9.83
N ALA A 91 -16.07 12.39 8.90
CA ALA A 91 -15.55 11.75 7.69
C ALA A 91 -14.55 10.61 7.96
N VAL A 92 -13.81 10.66 9.07
CA VAL A 92 -12.83 9.66 9.48
C VAL A 92 -13.33 8.98 10.75
N LEU A 93 -13.39 7.65 10.74
CA LEU A 93 -13.72 6.82 11.89
C LEU A 93 -12.64 5.78 12.13
N GLU A 94 -12.38 5.47 13.39
CA GLU A 94 -11.48 4.40 13.82
C GLU A 94 -12.27 3.39 14.65
N PHE A 95 -12.11 2.11 14.33
CA PHE A 95 -12.63 0.96 15.06
C PHE A 95 -11.47 0.04 15.43
N ASP A 96 -11.62 -0.74 16.49
CA ASP A 96 -10.70 -1.84 16.75
C ASP A 96 -11.03 -3.07 15.88
N ALA A 97 -10.27 -4.15 16.05
CA ALA A 97 -10.41 -5.38 15.26
C ALA A 97 -11.79 -6.04 15.48
N GLU A 98 -12.35 -5.92 16.68
CA GLU A 98 -13.67 -6.41 17.06
C GLU A 98 -14.81 -5.53 16.53
N GLY A 99 -14.50 -4.35 15.99
CA GLY A 99 -15.47 -3.41 15.42
C GLY A 99 -16.07 -2.46 16.44
N ASP A 100 -15.51 -2.40 17.65
CA ASP A 100 -15.89 -1.42 18.65
C ASP A 100 -15.37 -0.05 18.22
N PHE A 101 -16.24 0.95 18.41
CA PHE A 101 -15.91 2.33 18.07
C PHE A 101 -14.82 2.90 18.99
N VAL A 102 -13.78 3.47 18.39
CA VAL A 102 -12.66 4.08 19.12
C VAL A 102 -12.76 5.61 19.10
N GLN A 103 -12.86 6.21 17.91
CA GLN A 103 -12.93 7.67 17.74
C GLN A 103 -13.41 8.05 16.33
N ALA A 104 -13.80 9.31 16.17
CA ALA A 104 -14.09 9.89 14.87
C ALA A 104 -13.73 11.39 14.85
N TRP A 105 -13.30 11.87 13.69
CA TRP A 105 -12.98 13.26 13.43
C TRP A 105 -13.04 13.55 11.92
N GLY A 106 -12.68 14.78 11.52
CA GLY A 106 -12.55 15.16 10.13
C GLY A 106 -13.62 16.15 9.67
N GLY A 107 -13.38 16.70 8.48
CA GLY A 107 -14.17 17.77 7.89
C GLY A 107 -13.39 19.08 7.75
N PRO A 108 -14.03 20.11 7.16
CA PRO A 108 -13.45 21.44 6.99
C PRO A 108 -12.99 22.04 8.32
N GLY A 109 -11.83 22.69 8.31
CA GLY A 109 -11.26 23.37 9.47
C GLY A 109 -10.24 24.43 9.04
N ASP A 110 -9.64 25.09 10.02
CA ASP A 110 -8.67 26.16 9.77
C ASP A 110 -7.28 25.58 9.45
N GLY A 111 -6.61 26.17 8.45
CA GLY A 111 -5.20 25.89 8.14
C GLY A 111 -4.95 24.82 7.07
N TYR A 112 -5.98 24.21 6.51
CA TYR A 112 -5.87 23.19 5.47
C TYR A 112 -7.07 23.18 4.51
N ASP A 113 -6.87 22.62 3.32
CA ASP A 113 -7.92 22.43 2.33
C ASP A 113 -8.58 21.06 2.49
N TRP A 114 -9.71 20.96 3.19
CA TRP A 114 -10.42 19.68 3.31
C TRP A 114 -10.97 19.19 1.94
N PRO A 115 -10.77 17.93 1.54
CA PRO A 115 -11.27 17.41 0.26
C PRO A 115 -12.73 17.73 -0.06
N SER A 116 -12.98 18.16 -1.30
CA SER A 116 -14.33 18.33 -1.86
C SER A 116 -14.91 17.00 -2.38
N ASN A 117 -14.11 15.95 -2.46
CA ASN A 117 -14.57 14.57 -2.58
C ASN A 117 -13.55 13.62 -1.94
N GLU A 118 -13.84 13.18 -0.71
CA GLU A 118 -13.02 12.26 0.07
C GLU A 118 -12.68 10.99 -0.72
N HIS A 119 -11.42 10.57 -0.71
CA HIS A 119 -10.95 9.46 -1.53
C HIS A 119 -10.06 8.47 -0.79
N GLY A 120 -8.74 8.68 -0.77
CA GLY A 120 -7.77 7.78 -0.15
C GLY A 120 -7.51 8.09 1.33
N ILE A 121 -7.23 7.04 2.11
CA ILE A 121 -6.77 7.10 3.50
C ILE A 121 -5.61 6.11 3.65
N GLU A 122 -4.57 6.53 4.35
CA GLU A 122 -3.42 5.70 4.73
C GLU A 122 -2.97 6.10 6.14
N VAL A 123 -2.77 5.11 7.02
CA VAL A 123 -2.33 5.30 8.40
C VAL A 123 -0.92 4.77 8.53
N ASP A 124 0.03 5.67 8.73
CA ASP A 124 1.43 5.28 8.88
C ASP A 124 1.71 4.61 10.24
N ASP A 125 2.84 3.93 10.35
CA ASP A 125 3.22 3.20 11.57
C ASP A 125 3.61 4.10 12.75
N GLN A 126 3.64 5.43 12.56
CA GLN A 126 3.75 6.42 13.62
C GLN A 126 2.36 6.91 14.06
N GLY A 127 1.30 6.43 13.42
CA GLY A 127 -0.09 6.78 13.69
C GLY A 127 -0.51 8.11 13.05
N HIS A 128 0.20 8.64 12.06
CA HIS A 128 -0.35 9.74 11.28
C HIS A 128 -1.34 9.21 10.24
N VAL A 129 -2.37 10.02 10.00
CA VAL A 129 -3.43 9.71 9.04
C VAL A 129 -3.30 10.64 7.85
N TRP A 130 -3.07 10.05 6.69
CA TRP A 130 -2.93 10.74 5.42
C TRP A 130 -4.23 10.64 4.64
N LEU A 131 -4.75 11.79 4.18
CA LEU A 131 -6.05 11.90 3.54
C LEU A 131 -5.92 12.54 2.16
N GLY A 132 -6.52 11.89 1.16
CA GLY A 132 -6.61 12.38 -0.21
C GLY A 132 -8.03 12.76 -0.62
N GLY A 133 -8.13 13.55 -1.69
CA GLY A 133 -9.39 13.87 -2.35
C GLY A 133 -9.25 13.74 -3.86
N ASN A 134 -10.37 13.50 -4.55
CA ASN A 134 -10.38 13.43 -6.01
C ASN A 134 -11.43 14.34 -6.67
N GLY A 135 -11.93 15.34 -5.94
CA GLY A 135 -12.84 16.35 -6.46
C GLY A 135 -12.23 17.08 -7.66
N GLY A 136 -13.06 17.37 -8.67
CA GLY A 136 -12.62 18.08 -9.89
C GLY A 136 -12.97 19.57 -9.88
N ASP A 137 -12.82 20.20 -11.03
CA ASP A 137 -13.13 21.62 -11.22
C ASP A 137 -14.61 21.94 -10.90
N PRO A 138 -14.91 23.10 -10.29
CA PRO A 138 -14.00 24.20 -9.96
C PRO A 138 -13.26 24.05 -8.62
N ASN A 139 -13.53 23.00 -7.84
CA ASN A 139 -12.99 22.82 -6.48
C ASN A 139 -11.93 21.71 -6.45
N SER A 140 -11.02 21.68 -7.43
CA SER A 140 -10.10 20.56 -7.62
C SER A 140 -9.32 20.23 -6.35
N ASP A 141 -9.38 18.96 -5.94
CA ASP A 141 -8.62 18.46 -4.80
C ASP A 141 -7.18 18.15 -5.26
N ASP A 142 -6.34 19.16 -5.23
CA ASP A 142 -4.95 19.11 -5.73
C ASP A 142 -3.95 18.98 -4.56
N MET A 143 -4.38 18.30 -3.50
CA MET A 143 -3.66 18.16 -2.23
C MET A 143 -3.82 16.80 -1.56
N VAL A 144 -2.87 16.48 -0.68
CA VAL A 144 -2.99 15.46 0.37
C VAL A 144 -2.73 16.12 1.72
N LEU A 145 -3.47 15.70 2.74
CA LEU A 145 -3.36 16.19 4.10
C LEU A 145 -2.75 15.11 5.01
N LYS A 146 -1.98 15.53 6.01
CA LYS A 146 -1.46 14.67 7.09
C LYS A 146 -2.00 15.18 8.43
N PHE A 147 -2.52 14.26 9.23
CA PHE A 147 -3.02 14.52 10.58
C PHE A 147 -2.33 13.60 11.59
N THR A 148 -2.31 13.99 12.86
CA THR A 148 -2.04 13.05 13.95
C THR A 148 -3.20 12.06 14.04
N ARG A 149 -3.00 10.93 14.74
CA ARG A 149 -4.09 10.00 15.06
C ARG A 149 -5.32 10.70 15.64
N ALA A 150 -5.10 11.72 16.47
CA ALA A 150 -6.17 12.46 17.15
C ALA A 150 -6.89 13.49 16.26
N GLY A 151 -6.52 13.59 14.97
CA GLY A 151 -7.14 14.53 14.04
C GLY A 151 -6.57 15.95 14.09
N GLU A 152 -5.39 16.14 14.69
CA GLU A 152 -4.70 17.43 14.67
C GLU A 152 -3.93 17.58 13.36
N PHE A 153 -4.09 18.70 12.67
CA PHE A 153 -3.43 18.96 11.39
C PHE A 153 -1.91 19.05 11.57
N VAL A 154 -1.17 18.33 10.70
CA VAL A 154 0.31 18.31 10.70
C VAL A 154 0.85 19.07 9.50
N MET A 155 0.46 18.66 8.29
CA MET A 155 0.92 19.31 7.06
C MET A 155 0.02 19.01 5.86
N GLN A 156 0.23 19.76 4.79
CA GLN A 156 -0.44 19.61 3.50
C GLN A 156 0.62 19.65 2.39
N ILE A 157 0.48 18.76 1.41
CA ILE A 157 1.25 18.78 0.16
C ILE A 157 0.29 19.20 -0.96
N GLY A 158 0.64 20.25 -1.71
CA GLY A 158 -0.24 20.88 -2.71
C GLY A 158 -1.27 21.83 -2.09
N GLY A 159 -2.32 22.15 -2.83
CA GLY A 159 -3.41 23.03 -2.37
C GLY A 159 -4.60 23.03 -3.31
N ARG A 160 -5.78 23.48 -2.86
CA ARG A 160 -6.98 23.43 -3.71
C ARG A 160 -6.79 24.20 -5.02
N GLY A 161 -7.00 23.51 -6.15
CA GLY A 161 -6.98 24.11 -7.48
C GLY A 161 -5.64 24.74 -7.89
N THR A 162 -4.54 24.36 -7.24
CA THR A 162 -3.22 24.96 -7.48
C THR A 162 -2.41 24.21 -8.54
N SER A 163 -2.89 23.07 -9.06
CA SER A 163 -2.09 22.20 -9.92
C SER A 163 -1.62 22.86 -11.22
N GLY A 164 -0.30 22.91 -11.41
CA GLY A 164 0.34 23.18 -12.70
C GLY A 164 0.40 21.99 -13.66
N GLY A 165 -0.15 20.83 -13.27
CA GLY A 165 -0.18 19.61 -14.08
C GLY A 165 1.04 18.69 -13.88
N ASN A 166 1.28 17.80 -14.85
CA ASN A 166 2.21 16.66 -14.70
C ASN A 166 3.66 17.02 -14.33
N THR A 167 4.14 18.22 -14.65
CA THR A 167 5.51 18.67 -14.36
C THR A 167 5.62 19.46 -13.06
N ASP A 168 4.51 19.78 -12.40
CA ASP A 168 4.48 20.56 -11.17
C ASP A 168 4.94 19.71 -9.99
N THR A 169 6.07 20.05 -9.36
CA THR A 169 6.63 19.26 -8.25
C THR A 169 6.03 19.58 -6.89
N ASP A 170 5.28 20.68 -6.79
CA ASP A 170 4.83 21.22 -5.50
C ASP A 170 3.35 20.93 -5.25
N ASN A 171 2.59 20.69 -6.33
CA ASN A 171 1.15 20.41 -6.26
C ASN A 171 0.80 19.06 -6.89
N LEU A 172 -0.34 18.51 -6.45
CA LEU A 172 -0.93 17.29 -6.98
C LEU A 172 -2.04 17.66 -7.97
N ARG A 173 -2.71 16.66 -8.53
CA ARG A 173 -3.97 16.86 -9.25
C ARG A 173 -4.87 15.66 -9.08
N ARG A 174 -5.75 15.73 -8.07
CA ARG A 174 -6.71 14.68 -7.74
C ARG A 174 -5.96 13.36 -7.44
N PRO A 175 -5.10 13.35 -6.41
CA PRO A 175 -4.36 12.15 -6.04
C PRO A 175 -5.33 11.03 -5.62
N ALA A 176 -5.06 9.82 -6.07
CA ALA A 176 -5.91 8.67 -5.79
C ALA A 176 -5.62 8.06 -4.42
N GLU A 177 -4.34 7.87 -4.08
CA GLU A 177 -3.94 7.18 -2.86
C GLU A 177 -2.53 7.59 -2.42
N ALA A 178 -2.26 7.48 -1.10
CA ALA A 178 -0.93 7.63 -0.51
C ALA A 178 -0.41 6.27 -0.04
N ALA A 179 0.90 6.08 -0.06
CA ALA A 179 1.55 4.91 0.55
C ALA A 179 2.84 5.35 1.23
N ILE A 180 3.01 5.01 2.51
CA ILE A 180 4.19 5.42 3.28
C ILE A 180 5.19 4.27 3.32
N TYR A 181 6.42 4.55 2.90
CA TYR A 181 7.55 3.65 3.03
C TYR A 181 8.54 4.18 4.05
N ARG A 182 8.39 3.73 5.29
CA ARG A 182 9.17 4.26 6.41
C ARG A 182 10.66 4.04 6.31
N ALA A 183 11.11 2.93 5.72
CA ALA A 183 12.53 2.59 5.67
C ALA A 183 13.37 3.71 5.00
N THR A 184 12.74 4.56 4.18
CA THR A 184 13.37 5.72 3.53
C THR A 184 12.68 7.07 3.84
N ASN A 185 11.72 7.08 4.77
CA ASN A 185 10.87 8.23 5.12
C ASN A 185 10.15 8.84 3.90
N GLU A 186 9.48 8.02 3.11
CA GLU A 186 8.89 8.44 1.84
C GLU A 186 7.38 8.26 1.82
N VAL A 187 6.67 9.28 1.33
CA VAL A 187 5.29 9.16 0.91
C VAL A 187 5.22 9.10 -0.61
N PHE A 188 4.63 8.04 -1.13
CA PHE A 188 4.38 7.82 -2.55
C PHE A 188 2.93 8.19 -2.82
N LEU A 189 2.70 9.10 -3.76
CA LEU A 189 1.36 9.57 -4.10
C LEU A 189 1.02 9.13 -5.52
N ALA A 190 -0.09 8.40 -5.65
CA ALA A 190 -0.68 8.02 -6.92
C ALA A 190 -1.45 9.22 -7.51
N ASP A 191 -0.73 10.16 -8.09
CA ASP A 191 -1.26 11.42 -8.63
C ASP A 191 -1.88 11.23 -10.04
N GLY A 192 -3.07 10.63 -10.08
CA GLY A 192 -3.57 9.94 -11.27
C GLY A 192 -4.94 10.33 -11.84
N TYR A 193 -5.84 11.00 -11.11
CA TYR A 193 -7.15 11.38 -11.70
C TYR A 193 -7.05 12.61 -12.61
N GLY A 194 -6.14 13.54 -12.30
CA GLY A 194 -5.84 14.69 -13.15
C GLY A 194 -4.47 14.57 -13.82
N ASN A 195 -3.45 14.21 -13.04
CA ASN A 195 -2.10 13.92 -13.53
C ASN A 195 -1.97 12.44 -13.92
N ARG A 196 -0.77 12.02 -14.34
CA ARG A 196 -0.45 10.66 -14.82
C ARG A 196 0.90 10.20 -14.30
N ARG A 197 1.12 10.29 -12.99
CA ARG A 197 2.43 10.03 -12.39
C ARG A 197 2.33 9.39 -11.02
N VAL A 198 3.45 8.84 -10.58
CA VAL A 198 3.73 8.64 -9.16
C VAL A 198 4.73 9.72 -8.76
N ILE A 199 4.43 10.45 -7.70
CA ILE A 199 5.28 11.50 -7.15
C ILE A 199 5.60 11.16 -5.70
N VAL A 200 6.85 11.40 -5.29
CA VAL A 200 7.39 10.99 -4.01
C VAL A 200 7.89 12.21 -3.26
N PHE A 201 7.48 12.33 -2.00
CA PHE A 201 7.90 13.37 -1.08
C PHE A 201 8.54 12.74 0.16
N ASP A 202 9.32 13.53 0.91
CA ASP A 202 9.70 13.19 2.27
C ASP A 202 8.45 13.24 3.17
N ALA A 203 8.25 12.19 3.97
CA ALA A 203 7.02 12.02 4.73
C ALA A 203 6.90 12.97 5.94
N ASP A 204 7.99 13.59 6.39
CA ASP A 204 7.98 14.53 7.51
C ASP A 204 8.02 15.98 7.07
N SER A 205 8.87 16.31 6.09
CA SER A 205 9.03 17.69 5.62
C SER A 205 8.08 18.07 4.49
N GLY A 206 7.53 17.08 3.76
CA GLY A 206 6.77 17.33 2.53
C GLY A 206 7.64 17.79 1.36
N GLU A 207 8.96 17.70 1.45
CA GLU A 207 9.87 18.09 0.36
C GLU A 207 9.81 17.08 -0.79
N TYR A 208 9.71 17.58 -2.03
CA TYR A 208 9.74 16.76 -3.23
C TYR A 208 11.06 15.99 -3.36
N LYS A 209 10.98 14.69 -3.67
CA LYS A 209 12.15 13.83 -3.88
C LYS A 209 12.32 13.45 -5.34
N ARG A 210 11.28 12.89 -5.95
CA ARG A 210 11.31 12.36 -7.33
C ARG A 210 9.90 12.06 -7.85
N MET A 211 9.77 11.87 -9.15
CA MET A 211 8.56 11.35 -9.78
C MET A 211 8.88 10.52 -11.02
N TRP A 212 7.95 9.69 -11.46
CA TRP A 212 7.99 8.99 -12.73
C TRP A 212 6.58 8.80 -13.32
N GLY A 213 6.53 8.55 -14.63
CA GLY A 213 5.30 8.59 -15.43
C GLY A 213 5.27 9.80 -16.34
N ALA A 214 4.07 10.36 -16.54
CA ALA A 214 3.72 11.47 -17.42
C ALA A 214 3.92 11.17 -18.92
N PHE A 215 2.81 10.91 -19.63
CA PHE A 215 2.73 10.86 -21.10
C PHE A 215 1.48 11.60 -21.60
#